data_AF-A0A5R9IT56-F1
#
_entry.id   AF-A0A5R9IT56-F1
#
_cell.length_a   1.000
_cell.length_b   1.000
_cell.length_c   1.000
_cell.angle_alpha   90.00
_cell.angle_beta   90.00
_cell.angle_gamma   90.00
#
_symmetry.space_group_name_H-M   'P 1'
#
loop_
_entity.id
_entity.type
_entity.pdbx_description
1 polymer ?
#
loop_
_entity_poly.entity_id
_entity_poly.type
_entity_poly.pdbx_seq_one_letter_code
_entity_poly.pdbx_strand_id
1 'polypeptide(L)'
;MFSNLFRPKKIVQCKDIDLFVIFGAMRSGSNLLQEKLNYFDDLICLGELYNPSFVGVDRPHINKFSYAGYGRNDPDSRKKRQQDPFLLIQQVQEQAHKEGKVPGFRLFDSHNKDVRRVLLNNPRVRKVLLQRNLVDSFISLELARESGQWVKRDEKAPKITQVHFDINEFEQYVNKTQKYFGAIKQRLDDTHQDYRVIDYNDVLDDAQVEEIARFVGSNQSMQKQQTTLRKQNKGSIEDKVINFDQVKDYLHGFNKSALG
;
A
#
# COMPACT_ATOMS: atom_id res chain seq x y z
N MET A 1 21.13 -7.87 -43.77
CA MET A 1 20.44 -8.81 -42.86
C MET A 1 20.64 -8.34 -41.43
N PHE A 2 19.80 -7.42 -40.95
CA PHE A 2 19.79 -7.08 -39.53
C PHE A 2 18.94 -8.13 -38.82
N SER A 3 19.60 -9.00 -38.05
CA SER A 3 18.94 -9.97 -37.21
C SER A 3 18.16 -9.22 -36.13
N ASN A 4 16.83 -9.30 -36.22
CA ASN A 4 15.91 -8.91 -35.15
C ASN A 4 16.15 -9.83 -33.93
N LEU A 5 17.15 -9.48 -33.10
CA LEU A 5 17.52 -10.24 -31.90
C LEU A 5 16.75 -9.79 -30.63
N PHE A 6 15.75 -8.93 -30.75
CA PHE A 6 14.81 -8.61 -29.68
C PHE A 6 13.41 -9.12 -30.00
N ARG A 7 13.28 -10.47 -30.09
CA ARG A 7 11.98 -11.06 -29.79
C ARG A 7 11.73 -10.88 -28.30
N PRO A 8 10.61 -10.27 -27.85
CA PRO A 8 10.33 -10.17 -26.43
C PRO A 8 10.31 -11.58 -25.83
N LYS A 9 11.08 -11.79 -24.75
CA LYS A 9 10.80 -12.86 -23.79
C LYS A 9 9.31 -12.69 -23.42
N LYS A 10 8.47 -13.67 -23.76
CA LYS A 10 7.00 -13.73 -23.58
C LYS A 10 6.38 -12.46 -22.98
N ILE A 11 5.55 -11.75 -23.75
CA ILE A 11 4.66 -10.71 -23.21
C ILE A 11 3.83 -11.35 -22.10
N VAL A 12 3.99 -10.85 -20.86
CA VAL A 12 3.20 -11.27 -19.70
C VAL A 12 1.73 -11.14 -20.05
N GLN A 13 1.03 -12.26 -20.15
CA GLN A 13 -0.41 -12.20 -20.31
C GLN A 13 -1.04 -11.94 -18.95
N CYS A 14 -2.21 -11.29 -18.95
CA CYS A 14 -2.98 -11.04 -17.73
C CYS A 14 -3.11 -12.32 -16.88
N LYS A 15 -3.37 -13.47 -17.52
CA LYS A 15 -3.53 -14.79 -16.88
C LYS A 15 -2.25 -15.42 -16.28
N ASP A 16 -1.07 -14.88 -16.60
CA ASP A 16 0.22 -15.40 -16.13
C ASP A 16 0.65 -14.75 -14.81
N ILE A 17 -0.08 -13.73 -14.35
CA ILE A 17 0.19 -13.02 -13.10
C ILE A 17 -0.49 -13.77 -11.94
N ASP A 18 0.31 -14.17 -10.96
CA ASP A 18 -0.07 -14.89 -9.73
C ASP A 18 0.69 -14.26 -8.56
N LEU A 19 0.03 -13.34 -7.87
CA LEU A 19 0.57 -12.53 -6.78
C LEU A 19 -0.58 -12.00 -5.92
N PHE A 20 -0.26 -11.35 -4.80
CA PHE A 20 -1.24 -10.55 -4.07
C PHE A 20 -0.97 -9.05 -4.17
N VAL A 21 -2.04 -8.25 -4.14
CA VAL A 21 -1.96 -6.79 -4.14
C VAL A 21 -2.76 -6.22 -2.98
N ILE A 22 -2.15 -5.28 -2.26
CA ILE A 22 -2.80 -4.51 -1.20
C ILE A 22 -3.20 -3.17 -1.80
N PHE A 23 -4.48 -3.00 -2.09
CA PHE A 23 -5.07 -1.71 -2.40
C PHE A 23 -5.25 -0.92 -1.11
N GLY A 24 -4.71 0.30 -1.10
CA GLY A 24 -4.76 1.16 0.07
C GLY A 24 -4.78 2.63 -0.31
N ALA A 25 -4.95 3.48 0.69
CA ALA A 25 -4.72 4.92 0.57
C ALA A 25 -3.43 5.32 1.28
N MET A 26 -2.95 6.53 0.98
CA MET A 26 -1.88 7.15 1.76
C MET A 26 -2.30 7.21 3.24
N ARG A 27 -1.38 6.87 4.15
CA ARG A 27 -1.60 6.85 5.62
C ARG A 27 -2.66 5.87 6.15
N SER A 28 -3.04 4.88 5.35
CA SER A 28 -3.90 3.74 5.76
C SER A 28 -3.26 2.74 6.75
N GLY A 29 -1.97 2.88 7.05
CA GLY A 29 -1.23 1.89 7.86
C GLY A 29 -0.70 0.70 7.06
N SER A 30 -0.70 0.80 5.73
CA SER A 30 -0.23 -0.26 4.82
C SER A 30 1.22 -0.72 5.04
N ASN A 31 2.07 0.12 5.62
CA ASN A 31 3.42 -0.28 6.05
C ASN A 31 3.41 -1.35 7.15
N LEU A 32 2.48 -1.27 8.10
CA LEU A 32 2.38 -2.24 9.20
C LEU A 32 1.91 -3.59 8.68
N LEU A 33 0.87 -3.61 7.85
CA LEU A 33 0.38 -4.85 7.23
C LEU A 33 1.49 -5.49 6.38
N GLN A 34 2.20 -4.70 5.57
CA GLN A 34 3.37 -5.20 4.83
C GLN A 34 4.42 -5.80 5.75
N GLU A 35 4.77 -5.13 6.86
CA GLU A 35 5.79 -5.62 7.78
C GLU A 35 5.36 -6.96 8.39
N LYS A 36 4.12 -7.08 8.86
CA LYS A 36 3.61 -8.33 9.43
C LYS A 36 3.50 -9.45 8.39
N LEU A 37 3.06 -9.16 7.16
CA LEU A 37 3.03 -10.17 6.09
C LEU A 37 4.44 -10.67 5.72
N ASN A 38 5.48 -9.87 5.94
CA ASN A 38 6.87 -10.30 5.76
C ASN A 38 7.42 -11.14 6.93
N TYR A 39 6.63 -11.41 7.98
CA TYR A 39 6.97 -12.40 9.02
C TYR A 39 6.59 -13.83 8.66
N PHE A 40 5.99 -14.05 7.48
CA PHE A 40 5.74 -15.37 6.93
C PHE A 40 6.86 -15.71 5.95
N ASP A 41 7.52 -16.85 6.16
CA ASP A 41 8.69 -17.24 5.35
C ASP A 41 8.37 -17.47 3.87
N ASP A 42 7.12 -17.83 3.56
CA ASP A 42 6.61 -18.11 2.22
C ASP A 42 5.94 -16.90 1.56
N LEU A 43 6.00 -15.70 2.18
CA LEU A 43 5.51 -14.46 1.60
C LEU A 43 6.64 -13.46 1.36
N ILE A 44 6.45 -12.58 0.38
CA ILE A 44 7.27 -11.39 0.20
C ILE A 44 6.44 -10.19 -0.27
N CYS A 45 6.23 -9.23 0.62
CA CYS A 45 5.54 -7.97 0.36
C CYS A 45 6.53 -6.83 0.11
N LEU A 46 6.66 -6.41 -1.15
CA LEU A 46 7.78 -5.62 -1.69
C LEU A 46 7.60 -4.09 -1.59
N GLY A 47 6.62 -3.58 -0.86
CA GLY A 47 6.37 -2.14 -0.81
C GLY A 47 5.59 -1.62 -2.01
N GLU A 48 5.91 -0.42 -2.47
CA GLU A 48 5.22 0.28 -3.54
C GLU A 48 6.02 0.16 -4.84
N LEU A 49 5.84 -0.95 -5.55
CA LEU A 49 6.52 -1.18 -6.84
C LEU A 49 6.19 -0.11 -7.89
N TYR A 50 5.04 0.55 -7.74
CA TYR A 50 4.53 1.54 -8.70
C TYR A 50 4.43 2.97 -8.15
N ASN A 51 5.17 3.29 -7.09
CA ASN A 51 5.30 4.68 -6.64
C ASN A 51 5.97 5.54 -7.74
N PRO A 52 5.51 6.77 -8.04
CA PRO A 52 6.16 7.62 -9.05
C PRO A 52 7.62 7.96 -8.74
N SER A 53 7.95 8.10 -7.46
CA SER A 53 9.24 8.63 -6.98
C SER A 53 10.30 7.54 -6.78
N PHE A 54 9.92 6.31 -6.45
CA PHE A 54 10.83 5.19 -6.15
C PHE A 54 10.20 3.82 -6.51
N VAL A 55 10.96 2.73 -6.37
CA VAL A 55 10.46 1.35 -6.55
C VAL A 55 10.58 0.56 -5.25
N GLY A 56 9.47 -0.03 -4.78
CA GLY A 56 9.47 -0.98 -3.68
C GLY A 56 9.41 -0.34 -2.29
N VAL A 57 10.31 -0.70 -1.38
CA VAL A 57 10.18 -0.31 0.04
C VAL A 57 10.67 1.12 0.28
N ASP A 58 9.83 1.95 0.93
CA ASP A 58 10.21 3.29 1.38
C ASP A 58 10.99 3.26 2.72
N ARG A 59 12.21 2.70 2.72
CA ARG A 59 13.13 2.75 3.86
C ARG A 59 14.44 3.43 3.45
N PRO A 60 14.55 4.77 3.54
CA PRO A 60 15.69 5.53 3.02
C PRO A 60 17.03 5.29 3.75
N HIS A 61 17.01 4.57 4.88
CA HIS A 61 18.23 4.10 5.57
C HIS A 61 18.69 2.72 5.09
N ILE A 62 17.82 1.97 4.40
CA ILE A 62 18.16 0.73 3.72
C ILE A 62 18.47 1.10 2.27
N ASN A 63 19.71 1.56 2.05
CA ASN A 63 20.17 2.05 0.75
C ASN A 63 20.31 0.94 -0.33
N LYS A 64 19.82 -0.28 -0.05
CA LYS A 64 20.06 -1.50 -0.82
C LYS A 64 18.79 -2.35 -1.04
N PHE A 65 17.59 -1.76 -1.05
CA PHE A 65 16.47 -2.54 -1.61
C PHE A 65 16.73 -2.73 -3.11
N SER A 66 17.09 -3.97 -3.47
CA SER A 66 17.21 -4.46 -4.83
C SER A 66 16.47 -5.79 -4.88
N TYR A 67 15.44 -5.87 -5.73
CA TYR A 67 14.70 -7.10 -5.94
C TYR A 67 14.37 -7.22 -7.43
N ALA A 68 14.54 -8.40 -8.00
CA ALA A 68 14.29 -8.67 -9.41
C ALA A 68 15.04 -7.76 -10.39
N GLY A 69 16.21 -7.25 -9.97
CA GLY A 69 17.00 -6.30 -10.75
C GLY A 69 16.50 -4.85 -10.69
N TYR A 70 15.56 -4.53 -9.79
CA TYR A 70 15.08 -3.17 -9.55
C TYR A 70 15.57 -2.63 -8.21
N GLY A 71 16.30 -1.52 -8.27
CA GLY A 71 16.73 -0.75 -7.11
C GLY A 71 15.74 0.35 -6.74
N ARG A 72 15.55 0.61 -5.45
CA ARG A 72 14.63 1.65 -4.94
C ARG A 72 14.89 3.04 -5.54
N ASN A 73 16.14 3.50 -5.46
CA ASN A 73 16.57 4.83 -5.89
C ASN A 73 17.32 4.78 -7.23
N ASP A 74 17.24 3.67 -7.96
CA ASP A 74 17.91 3.52 -9.23
C ASP A 74 17.09 4.20 -10.35
N PRO A 75 17.60 5.25 -11.01
CA PRO A 75 16.90 5.90 -12.11
C PRO A 75 16.58 4.94 -13.26
N ASP A 76 17.45 3.97 -13.52
CA ASP A 76 17.24 2.99 -14.60
C ASP A 76 16.08 2.05 -14.28
N SER A 77 15.94 1.63 -13.02
CA SER A 77 14.80 0.87 -12.53
C SER A 77 13.48 1.62 -12.76
N ARG A 78 13.43 2.92 -12.48
CA ARG A 78 12.22 3.74 -12.73
C ARG A 78 11.92 3.85 -14.22
N LYS A 79 12.95 4.06 -15.05
CA LYS A 79 12.83 4.16 -16.52
C LYS A 79 12.34 2.85 -17.14
N LYS A 80 12.94 1.71 -16.78
CA LYS A 80 12.54 0.37 -17.25
C LYS A 80 11.09 0.06 -16.89
N ARG A 81 10.70 0.30 -15.64
CA ARG A 81 9.30 0.15 -15.18
C ARG A 81 8.33 1.05 -15.95
N GLN A 82 8.73 2.28 -16.30
CA GLN A 82 7.87 3.17 -17.07
C GLN A 82 7.72 2.72 -18.53
N GLN A 83 8.77 2.13 -19.12
CA GLN A 83 8.77 1.58 -20.47
C GLN A 83 7.92 0.31 -20.57
N ASP A 84 8.07 -0.60 -19.61
CA ASP A 84 7.27 -1.83 -19.52
C ASP A 84 6.93 -2.12 -18.05
N PRO A 85 5.74 -1.69 -17.58
CA PRO A 85 5.36 -1.91 -16.20
C PRO A 85 5.08 -3.38 -15.89
N PHE A 86 4.76 -4.22 -16.87
CA PHE A 86 4.41 -5.63 -16.64
C PHE A 86 5.66 -6.51 -16.58
N LEU A 87 6.75 -6.12 -17.24
CA LEU A 87 8.04 -6.76 -17.09
C LEU A 87 8.52 -6.78 -15.63
N LEU A 88 8.30 -5.69 -14.88
CA LEU A 88 8.59 -5.64 -13.44
C LEU A 88 7.83 -6.73 -12.67
N ILE A 89 6.52 -6.88 -12.89
CA ILE A 89 5.70 -7.92 -12.25
C ILE A 89 6.24 -9.30 -12.59
N GLN A 90 6.59 -9.54 -13.85
CA GLN A 90 7.15 -10.83 -14.27
C GLN A 90 8.43 -11.17 -13.52
N GLN A 91 9.39 -10.25 -13.49
CA GLN A 91 10.69 -10.48 -12.89
C GLN A 91 10.56 -10.67 -11.37
N VAL A 92 9.69 -9.90 -10.72
CA VAL A 92 9.34 -10.05 -9.30
C VAL A 92 8.77 -11.44 -9.03
N GLN A 93 7.80 -11.88 -9.82
CA GLN A 93 7.15 -13.16 -9.65
C GLN A 93 8.11 -14.33 -9.91
N GLU A 94 8.90 -14.27 -10.98
CA GLU A 94 9.91 -15.28 -11.30
C GLU A 94 10.96 -15.40 -10.18
N GLN A 95 11.39 -14.29 -9.59
CA GLN A 95 12.32 -14.34 -8.47
C GLN A 95 11.66 -14.91 -7.20
N ALA A 96 10.47 -14.43 -6.84
CA ALA A 96 9.77 -14.92 -5.64
C ALA A 96 9.48 -16.42 -5.71
N HIS A 97 9.06 -16.92 -6.87
CA HIS A 97 8.82 -18.34 -7.06
C HIS A 97 10.10 -19.18 -6.93
N LYS A 98 11.26 -18.69 -7.37
CA LYS A 98 12.56 -19.36 -7.14
C LYS A 98 12.94 -19.42 -5.67
N GLU A 99 12.49 -18.44 -4.89
CA GLU A 99 12.68 -18.38 -3.45
C GLU A 99 11.60 -19.16 -2.68
N GLY A 100 10.63 -19.79 -3.38
CA GLY A 100 9.52 -20.51 -2.77
C GLY A 100 8.47 -19.60 -2.12
N LYS A 101 8.35 -18.35 -2.57
CA LYS A 101 7.51 -17.32 -1.95
C LYS A 101 6.39 -16.84 -2.87
N VAL A 102 5.28 -16.42 -2.27
CA VAL A 102 4.21 -15.68 -2.94
C VAL A 102 4.55 -14.19 -2.91
N PRO A 103 4.72 -13.54 -4.08
CA PRO A 103 5.00 -12.11 -4.14
C PRO A 103 3.75 -11.27 -3.90
N GLY A 104 3.95 -10.09 -3.32
CA GLY A 104 2.92 -9.06 -3.31
C GLY A 104 3.46 -7.66 -3.08
N PHE A 105 2.59 -6.67 -3.24
CA PHE A 105 2.96 -5.26 -3.12
C PHE A 105 1.75 -4.36 -2.87
N ARG A 106 2.03 -3.12 -2.46
CA ARG A 106 1.05 -2.07 -2.20
C ARG A 106 0.81 -1.23 -3.45
N LEU A 107 -0.46 -0.96 -3.74
CA LEU A 107 -0.87 -0.16 -4.89
C LEU A 107 -1.91 0.88 -4.47
N PHE A 108 -1.63 2.16 -4.76
CA PHE A 108 -2.47 3.29 -4.35
C PHE A 108 -3.10 3.99 -5.57
N ASP A 109 -4.00 4.93 -5.33
CA ASP A 109 -4.71 5.70 -6.36
C ASP A 109 -3.75 6.41 -7.34
N SER A 110 -2.69 7.03 -6.83
CA SER A 110 -1.70 7.78 -7.61
C SER A 110 -0.68 6.91 -8.35
N HIS A 111 -0.74 5.59 -8.21
CA HIS A 111 0.18 4.67 -8.89
C HIS A 111 -0.28 4.35 -10.32
N ASN A 112 0.47 3.49 -11.01
CA ASN A 112 0.22 3.14 -12.41
C ASN A 112 -1.21 2.58 -12.64
N LYS A 113 -2.01 3.33 -13.40
CA LYS A 113 -3.42 3.02 -13.70
C LYS A 113 -3.61 1.75 -14.54
N ASP A 114 -2.69 1.47 -15.46
CA ASP A 114 -2.79 0.32 -16.36
C ASP A 114 -2.50 -0.97 -15.62
N VAL A 115 -1.51 -0.96 -14.74
CA VAL A 115 -1.25 -2.06 -13.81
C VAL A 115 -2.44 -2.29 -12.91
N ARG A 116 -2.99 -1.23 -12.28
CA ARG A 116 -4.20 -1.36 -11.46
C ARG A 116 -5.35 -2.02 -12.23
N ARG A 117 -5.62 -1.55 -13.46
CA ARG A 117 -6.65 -2.13 -14.33
C ARG A 117 -6.39 -3.60 -14.63
N VAL A 118 -5.17 -4.01 -14.95
CA VAL A 118 -4.85 -5.42 -15.26
C VAL A 118 -5.01 -6.30 -14.02
N LEU A 119 -4.49 -5.88 -12.86
CA LEU A 119 -4.59 -6.66 -11.62
C LEU A 119 -6.03 -6.82 -11.14
N LEU A 120 -6.85 -5.77 -11.23
CA LEU A 120 -8.28 -5.83 -10.90
C LEU A 120 -9.06 -6.77 -11.81
N ASN A 121 -8.59 -7.02 -13.03
CA ASN A 121 -9.26 -7.88 -14.01
C ASN A 121 -8.73 -9.33 -14.03
N ASN A 122 -7.71 -9.62 -13.24
CA ASN A 122 -7.10 -10.94 -13.23
C ASN A 122 -7.59 -11.75 -12.02
N PRO A 123 -8.44 -12.78 -12.18
CA PRO A 123 -8.96 -13.59 -11.06
C PRO A 123 -7.88 -14.34 -10.26
N ARG A 124 -6.68 -14.54 -10.81
CA ARG A 124 -5.56 -15.19 -10.09
C ARG A 124 -4.86 -14.27 -9.10
N VAL A 125 -4.95 -12.96 -9.28
CA VAL A 125 -4.37 -12.00 -8.34
C VAL A 125 -5.23 -11.99 -7.09
N ARG A 126 -4.64 -12.14 -5.91
CA ARG A 126 -5.37 -12.06 -4.63
C ARG A 126 -5.44 -10.59 -4.20
N LYS A 127 -6.63 -10.06 -3.94
CA LYS A 127 -6.84 -8.64 -3.64
C LYS A 127 -7.15 -8.43 -2.17
N VAL A 128 -6.36 -7.56 -1.54
CA VAL A 128 -6.61 -7.09 -0.18
C VAL A 128 -6.91 -5.59 -0.25
N LEU A 129 -8.03 -5.17 0.33
CA LEU A 129 -8.41 -3.76 0.49
C LEU A 129 -8.12 -3.37 1.94
N LEU A 130 -7.07 -2.57 2.16
CA LEU A 130 -6.76 -2.02 3.46
C LEU A 130 -7.42 -0.65 3.60
N GLN A 131 -8.33 -0.55 4.56
CA GLN A 131 -8.97 0.71 4.92
C GLN A 131 -8.58 1.17 6.32
N ARG A 132 -8.94 2.41 6.62
CA ARG A 132 -8.76 3.03 7.92
C ARG A 132 -9.83 4.12 8.07
N ASN A 133 -10.19 4.43 9.31
CA ASN A 133 -11.00 5.60 9.62
C ASN A 133 -10.45 6.85 8.88
N LEU A 134 -11.34 7.56 8.18
CA LEU A 134 -10.96 8.66 7.29
C LEU A 134 -10.49 9.89 8.07
N VAL A 135 -11.04 10.16 9.25
CA VAL A 135 -10.60 11.26 10.13
C VAL A 135 -9.17 11.01 10.61
N ASP A 136 -8.91 9.81 11.14
CA ASP A 136 -7.55 9.42 11.57
C ASP A 136 -6.53 9.47 10.44
N SER A 137 -6.94 9.06 9.24
CA SER A 137 -6.09 9.05 8.06
C SER A 137 -5.78 10.45 7.56
N PHE A 138 -6.77 11.35 7.57
CA PHE A 138 -6.64 12.75 7.20
C PHE A 138 -5.77 13.53 8.19
N ILE A 139 -6.02 13.41 9.50
CA ILE A 139 -5.16 14.03 10.53
C ILE A 139 -3.71 13.53 10.37
N SER A 140 -3.52 12.23 10.12
CA SER A 140 -2.18 11.70 9.87
C SER A 140 -1.54 12.23 8.58
N LEU A 141 -2.33 12.61 7.58
CA LEU A 141 -1.86 13.19 6.32
C LEU A 141 -1.44 14.65 6.54
N GLU A 142 -2.26 15.44 7.23
CA GLU A 142 -1.94 16.84 7.54
C GLU A 142 -0.70 16.95 8.43
N LEU A 143 -0.58 16.10 9.48
CA LEU A 143 0.64 16.06 10.32
C LEU A 143 1.89 15.75 9.49
N ALA A 144 1.78 14.90 8.47
CA ALA A 144 2.89 14.58 7.57
C ALA A 144 3.22 15.71 6.59
N ARG A 145 2.21 16.48 6.14
CA ARG A 145 2.40 17.67 5.30
C ARG A 145 3.08 18.79 6.07
N GLU A 146 2.56 19.12 7.24
CA GLU A 146 3.11 20.19 8.08
C GLU A 146 4.54 19.85 8.52
N SER A 147 4.83 18.58 8.84
CA SER A 147 6.17 18.18 9.29
C SER A 147 7.21 18.12 8.17
N GLY A 148 6.80 18.19 6.89
CA GLY A 148 7.67 17.97 5.74
C GLY A 148 8.32 16.58 5.70
N GLN A 149 7.96 15.66 6.61
CA GLN A 149 8.61 14.36 6.77
C GLN A 149 8.00 13.33 5.81
N TRP A 150 8.27 13.48 4.51
CA TRP A 150 7.99 12.43 3.54
C TRP A 150 9.15 11.43 3.44
N VAL A 151 10.42 11.85 3.53
CA VAL A 151 11.59 10.96 3.60
C VAL A 151 12.77 11.72 4.26
N LYS A 152 13.18 11.29 5.48
CA LYS A 152 14.39 11.61 6.29
C LYS A 152 14.48 12.90 7.16
N ARG A 153 14.85 12.61 8.43
CA ARG A 153 15.88 13.21 9.32
C ARG A 153 15.79 14.70 9.68
N ASP A 154 15.28 14.95 10.87
CA ASP A 154 16.09 15.53 11.95
C ASP A 154 15.53 15.06 13.30
N GLU A 155 16.36 14.44 14.15
CA GLU A 155 15.99 14.13 15.56
C GLU A 155 15.77 15.40 16.40
N LYS A 156 16.06 16.57 15.82
CA LYS A 156 15.96 17.89 16.43
C LYS A 156 14.79 18.74 15.90
N ALA A 157 14.09 18.31 14.85
CA ALA A 157 12.90 19.03 14.39
C ALA A 157 11.77 18.81 15.41
N PRO A 158 11.09 19.89 15.88
CA PRO A 158 9.98 19.72 16.81
C PRO A 158 8.93 18.81 16.20
N LYS A 159 8.52 17.81 16.97
CA LYS A 159 7.50 16.86 16.54
C LYS A 159 6.19 17.62 16.38
N ILE A 160 5.77 17.85 15.14
CA ILE A 160 4.44 18.38 14.87
C ILE A 160 3.44 17.33 15.34
N THR A 161 2.66 17.71 16.34
CA THR A 161 1.71 16.83 17.03
C THR A 161 0.27 17.31 16.87
N GLN A 162 0.09 18.54 16.38
CA GLN A 162 -1.20 19.18 16.18
C GLN A 162 -1.24 19.79 14.78
N VAL A 163 -2.42 19.78 14.15
CA VAL A 163 -2.71 20.38 12.84
C VAL A 163 -3.96 21.22 12.90
N HIS A 164 -4.07 22.18 11.99
CA HIS A 164 -5.36 22.82 11.72
C HIS A 164 -6.23 21.89 10.86
N PHE A 165 -7.48 21.63 11.29
CA PHE A 165 -8.41 20.80 10.54
C PHE A 165 -9.31 21.67 9.65
N ASP A 166 -9.15 21.55 8.34
CA ASP A 166 -10.02 22.17 7.34
C ASP A 166 -11.09 21.17 6.87
N ILE A 167 -12.36 21.52 7.07
CA ILE A 167 -13.51 20.67 6.70
C ILE A 167 -13.59 20.47 5.18
N ASN A 168 -13.33 21.50 4.38
CA ASN A 168 -13.44 21.40 2.93
C ASN A 168 -12.34 20.49 2.36
N GLU A 169 -11.11 20.60 2.87
CA GLU A 169 -10.03 19.69 2.48
C GLU A 169 -10.32 18.26 2.90
N PHE A 170 -10.90 18.07 4.09
CA PHE A 170 -11.32 16.77 4.56
C PHE A 170 -12.41 16.15 3.68
N GLU A 171 -13.44 16.90 3.31
CA GLU A 171 -14.50 16.41 2.41
C GLU A 171 -13.95 16.03 1.03
N GLN A 172 -13.02 16.81 0.48
CA GLN A 172 -12.33 16.46 -0.76
C GLN A 172 -11.53 15.16 -0.61
N TYR A 173 -10.83 14.99 0.51
CA TYR A 173 -10.11 13.77 0.84
C TYR A 173 -11.05 12.55 0.95
N VAL A 174 -12.18 12.70 1.64
CA VAL A 174 -13.22 11.66 1.79
C VAL A 174 -13.76 11.27 0.41
N ASN A 175 -14.20 12.24 -0.39
CA ASN A 175 -14.77 12.01 -1.72
C ASN A 175 -13.77 11.30 -2.64
N LYS A 176 -12.51 11.73 -2.64
CA LYS A 176 -11.45 11.09 -3.43
C LYS A 176 -11.22 9.64 -2.98
N THR A 177 -11.14 9.42 -1.68
CA THR A 177 -10.85 8.09 -1.11
C THR A 177 -12.00 7.13 -1.37
N GLN A 178 -13.24 7.54 -1.11
CA GLN A 178 -14.43 6.72 -1.34
C GLN A 178 -14.64 6.44 -2.82
N LYS A 179 -14.37 7.40 -3.71
CA LYS A 179 -14.41 7.16 -5.16
C LYS A 179 -13.40 6.09 -5.60
N TYR A 180 -12.19 6.13 -5.05
CA TYR A 180 -11.15 5.14 -5.35
C TYR A 180 -11.52 3.74 -4.88
N PHE A 181 -11.90 3.59 -3.61
CA PHE A 181 -12.28 2.29 -3.04
C PHE A 181 -13.60 1.77 -3.61
N GLY A 182 -14.59 2.63 -3.81
CA GLY A 182 -15.86 2.30 -4.45
C GLY A 182 -15.67 1.76 -5.86
N ALA A 183 -14.81 2.38 -6.68
CA ALA A 183 -14.50 1.89 -8.02
C ALA A 183 -13.80 0.52 -8.01
N ILE A 184 -12.92 0.27 -7.03
CA ILE A 184 -12.29 -1.04 -6.86
C ILE A 184 -13.34 -2.08 -6.46
N LYS A 185 -14.13 -1.80 -5.42
CA LYS A 185 -15.15 -2.70 -4.90
C LYS A 185 -16.17 -3.04 -5.99
N GLN A 186 -16.71 -2.02 -6.65
CA GLN A 186 -17.64 -2.20 -7.76
C GLN A 186 -17.05 -3.11 -8.84
N ARG A 187 -15.79 -2.89 -9.24
CA ARG A 187 -15.17 -3.74 -10.26
C ARG A 187 -15.02 -5.19 -9.81
N LEU A 188 -14.64 -5.43 -8.56
CA LEU A 188 -14.49 -6.77 -8.00
C LEU A 188 -15.84 -7.50 -7.90
N ASP A 189 -16.87 -6.79 -7.46
CA ASP A 189 -18.24 -7.29 -7.37
C ASP A 189 -18.81 -7.60 -8.78
N ASP A 190 -18.67 -6.69 -9.75
CA ASP A 190 -19.11 -6.85 -11.15
C ASP A 190 -18.44 -8.05 -11.85
N THR A 191 -17.25 -8.43 -11.41
CA THR A 191 -16.48 -9.54 -11.98
C THR A 191 -16.49 -10.79 -11.11
N HIS A 192 -17.26 -10.78 -10.02
CA HIS A 192 -17.39 -11.87 -9.05
C HIS A 192 -16.05 -12.40 -8.53
N GLN A 193 -15.07 -11.50 -8.34
CA GLN A 193 -13.74 -11.86 -7.85
C GLN A 193 -13.69 -11.78 -6.32
N ASP A 194 -13.07 -12.78 -5.68
CA ASP A 194 -12.87 -12.79 -4.24
C ASP A 194 -11.83 -11.73 -3.81
N TYR A 195 -12.08 -11.10 -2.68
CA TYR A 195 -11.19 -10.14 -2.03
C TYR A 195 -11.37 -10.17 -0.52
N ARG A 196 -10.38 -9.68 0.21
CA ARG A 196 -10.48 -9.45 1.66
C ARG A 196 -10.34 -7.98 1.98
N VAL A 197 -11.15 -7.52 2.91
CA VAL A 197 -11.04 -6.19 3.51
C VAL A 197 -10.41 -6.37 4.88
N ILE A 198 -9.51 -5.47 5.25
CA ILE A 198 -8.96 -5.39 6.61
C ILE A 198 -8.91 -3.91 7.03
N ASP A 199 -9.35 -3.60 8.24
CA ASP A 199 -9.18 -2.26 8.81
C ASP A 199 -7.81 -2.16 9.48
N TYR A 200 -7.23 -0.96 9.49
CA TYR A 200 -5.99 -0.66 10.19
C TYR A 200 -5.97 -1.13 11.65
N ASN A 201 -7.09 -1.02 12.36
CA ASN A 201 -7.17 -1.47 13.76
C ASN A 201 -7.04 -2.99 13.87
N ASP A 202 -7.59 -3.73 12.91
CA ASP A 202 -7.51 -5.19 12.84
C ASP A 202 -6.09 -5.65 12.49
N VAL A 203 -5.31 -4.85 11.75
CA VAL A 203 -3.90 -5.15 11.50
C VAL A 203 -3.09 -5.25 12.80
N LEU A 204 -3.55 -4.66 13.91
CA LEU A 204 -2.90 -4.80 15.21
C LEU A 204 -3.06 -6.20 15.80
N ASP A 205 -4.13 -6.91 15.44
CA ASP A 205 -4.38 -8.29 15.83
C ASP A 205 -3.64 -9.26 14.90
N ASP A 206 -2.80 -10.11 15.48
CA ASP A 206 -2.03 -11.10 14.74
C ASP A 206 -2.92 -12.16 14.09
N ALA A 207 -4.05 -12.52 14.70
CA ALA A 207 -4.98 -13.52 14.15
C ALA A 207 -5.64 -13.02 12.86
N GLN A 208 -6.02 -11.73 12.82
CA GLN A 208 -6.57 -11.08 11.62
C GLN A 208 -5.55 -11.03 10.49
N VAL A 209 -4.27 -10.80 10.82
CA VAL A 209 -3.21 -10.81 9.82
C VAL A 209 -2.93 -12.23 9.30
N GLU A 210 -3.01 -13.26 10.15
CA GLU A 210 -2.93 -14.66 9.72
C GLU A 210 -4.07 -15.05 8.77
N GLU A 211 -5.27 -14.53 8.96
CA GLU A 211 -6.37 -14.71 8.00
C GLU A 211 -6.05 -14.10 6.63
N ILE A 212 -5.50 -12.88 6.61
CA ILE A 212 -5.04 -12.25 5.37
C ILE A 212 -3.89 -13.04 4.75
N ALA A 213 -2.93 -13.52 5.54
CA ALA A 213 -1.79 -14.31 5.06
C ALA A 213 -2.25 -15.60 4.36
N ARG A 214 -3.18 -16.34 4.98
CA ARG A 214 -3.80 -17.53 4.39
C ARG A 214 -4.54 -17.19 3.10
N PHE A 215 -5.33 -16.11 3.10
CA PHE A 215 -6.03 -15.66 1.89
C PHE A 215 -5.06 -15.33 0.76
N VAL A 216 -3.92 -14.68 1.04
CA VAL A 216 -2.92 -14.33 0.02
C VAL A 216 -2.04 -15.52 -0.41
N GLY A 217 -2.23 -16.69 0.18
CA GLY A 217 -1.62 -17.95 -0.27
C GLY A 217 -0.51 -18.50 0.65
N SER A 218 -0.33 -17.95 1.85
CA SER A 218 0.60 -18.53 2.83
C SER A 218 0.05 -19.82 3.41
N ASN A 219 0.93 -20.80 3.60
CA ASN A 219 0.67 -22.05 4.32
C ASN A 219 1.48 -22.13 5.63
N GLN A 220 2.14 -21.04 6.02
CA GLN A 220 2.99 -20.96 7.20
C GLN A 220 2.30 -20.18 8.32
N SER A 221 2.74 -20.42 9.55
CA SER A 221 2.38 -19.57 10.69
C SER A 221 3.28 -18.34 10.73
N MET A 222 2.77 -17.25 11.31
CA MET A 222 3.56 -16.04 11.46
C MET A 222 4.72 -16.27 12.43
N GLN A 223 5.93 -15.86 12.06
CA GLN A 223 7.04 -15.83 13.01
C GLN A 223 6.77 -14.75 14.07
N LYS A 224 6.79 -15.12 15.35
CA LYS A 224 6.68 -14.15 16.44
C LYS A 224 7.91 -13.24 16.46
N GLN A 225 7.76 -12.02 15.96
CA GLN A 225 8.78 -10.98 16.01
C GLN A 225 8.21 -9.71 16.64
N GLN A 226 9.04 -8.95 17.36
CA GLN A 226 8.62 -7.62 17.81
C GLN A 226 8.46 -6.71 16.58
N THR A 227 7.24 -6.20 16.39
CA THR A 227 6.96 -5.21 15.35
C THR A 227 7.78 -3.96 15.60
N THR A 228 8.60 -3.56 14.62
CA THR A 228 9.39 -2.32 14.73
C THR A 228 8.50 -1.09 14.54
N LEU A 229 7.38 -1.25 13.84
CA LEU A 229 6.37 -0.23 13.65
C LEU A 229 5.37 -0.21 14.82
N ARG A 230 5.55 0.74 15.74
CA ARG A 230 4.55 1.06 16.77
C ARG A 230 3.46 1.96 16.20
N LYS A 231 2.26 1.96 16.81
CA LYS A 231 1.19 2.93 16.54
C LYS A 231 1.78 4.35 16.58
N GLN A 232 1.99 4.94 15.41
CA GLN A 232 2.71 6.21 15.28
C GLN A 232 1.92 7.37 15.91
N ASN A 233 0.60 7.26 15.95
CA ASN A 233 -0.31 8.33 16.36
C ASN A 233 -1.03 7.99 17.68
N LYS A 234 -0.29 7.91 18.79
CA LYS A 234 -0.88 7.91 20.14
C LYS A 234 -1.50 9.29 20.44
N GLY A 235 -2.54 9.34 21.25
CA GLY A 235 -3.29 10.58 21.59
C GLY A 235 -4.69 10.61 20.99
N SER A 236 -5.60 11.37 21.62
CA SER A 236 -6.96 11.59 21.13
C SER A 236 -6.96 12.45 19.85
N ILE A 237 -8.11 12.57 19.18
CA ILE A 237 -8.27 13.52 18.07
C ILE A 237 -8.16 14.96 18.61
N GLU A 238 -8.71 15.20 19.80
CA GLU A 238 -8.69 16.50 20.49
C GLU A 238 -7.26 17.00 20.70
N ASP A 239 -6.35 16.10 21.10
CA ASP A 239 -4.93 16.44 21.30
C ASP A 239 -4.22 16.84 20.00
N LYS A 240 -4.75 16.45 18.84
CA LYS A 240 -4.09 16.57 17.52
C LYS A 240 -4.69 17.66 16.64
N VAL A 241 -5.80 18.28 17.03
CA VAL A 241 -6.50 19.27 16.19
C VAL A 241 -6.52 20.61 16.93
N ILE A 242 -5.82 21.60 16.39
CA ILE A 242 -5.67 22.92 17.00
C ILE A 242 -7.03 23.61 17.17
N ASN A 243 -7.89 23.49 16.17
CA ASN A 243 -9.23 24.08 16.14
C ASN A 243 -10.33 23.07 16.54
N PHE A 244 -10.04 22.11 17.43
CA PHE A 244 -10.97 21.02 17.74
C PHE A 244 -12.36 21.51 18.15
N ASP A 245 -12.44 22.53 19.00
CA ASP A 245 -13.72 23.11 19.41
C ASP A 245 -14.58 23.65 18.26
N GLN A 246 -13.97 24.04 17.14
CA GLN A 246 -14.67 24.53 15.95
C GLN A 246 -15.19 23.39 15.06
N VAL A 247 -14.56 22.21 15.12
CA VAL A 247 -14.85 21.08 14.23
C VAL A 247 -15.46 19.87 14.94
N LYS A 248 -15.52 19.86 16.29
CA LYS A 248 -15.97 18.71 17.08
C LYS A 248 -17.35 18.19 16.72
N ASP A 249 -18.32 19.08 16.48
CA ASP A 249 -19.69 18.68 16.14
C ASP A 249 -19.74 17.99 14.76
N TYR A 250 -18.96 18.51 13.80
CA TYR A 250 -18.79 17.90 12.48
C TYR A 250 -18.11 16.54 12.58
N LEU A 251 -17.04 16.42 13.37
CA LEU A 251 -16.29 15.17 13.56
C LEU A 251 -17.10 14.11 14.28
N HIS A 252 -17.87 14.47 15.31
CA HIS A 252 -18.77 13.54 16.02
C HIS A 252 -19.91 13.04 15.13
N GLY A 253 -20.37 13.86 14.18
CA GLY A 253 -21.36 13.46 13.17
C GLY A 253 -20.80 12.58 12.04
N PHE A 254 -19.47 12.43 11.92
CA PHE A 254 -18.85 11.69 10.83
C PHE A 254 -18.59 10.22 11.19
N ASN A 255 -19.28 9.30 10.50
CA ASN A 255 -19.14 7.85 10.72
C ASN A 255 -18.96 7.07 9.40
N LYS A 256 -18.01 7.48 8.55
CA LYS A 256 -17.77 6.81 7.26
C LYS A 256 -16.38 6.19 7.16
N SER A 257 -16.33 4.97 6.62
CA SER A 257 -15.10 4.29 6.22
C SER A 257 -14.75 4.63 4.77
N ALA A 258 -13.58 4.16 4.32
CA ALA A 258 -13.18 4.30 2.92
C ALA A 258 -14.13 3.56 1.96
N LEU A 259 -14.82 2.51 2.41
CA LEU A 259 -15.76 1.73 1.60
C LEU A 259 -17.23 2.15 1.77
N GLY A 260 -17.50 3.23 2.51
CA GLY A 260 -18.84 3.63 2.94
C GLY A 260 -19.12 3.09 4.32
#